data_AF-Q4RC31-F1
#
_entry.id   AF-Q4RC31-F1
#
_cell.length_a   1.000
_cell.length_b   1.000
_cell.length_c   1.000
_cell.angle_alpha   90.00
_cell.angle_beta   90.00
_cell.angle_gamma   90.00
#
_symmetry.space_group_name_H-M   'P 1'
#
loop_
_entity.id
_entity.type
_entity.pdbx_description
1 polymer ?
#
loop_
_entity_poly.entity_id
_entity_poly.type
_entity_poly.pdbx_seq_one_letter_code
_entity_poly.pdbx_strand_id
1 'polypeptide(L)' 'PLVCIYLNKYGKVGPHLDHQRIQQLPDHFGPGRASSVLQQCVQACVGSLLTIKPQSSPA' A
#
# COMPACT_ATOMS: atom_id res chain seq x y z
N PRO A 1 -13.97 18.34 -6.03
CA PRO A 1 -14.56 17.34 -5.12
C PRO A 1 -13.48 16.82 -4.17
N LEU A 2 -13.80 16.68 -2.87
CA LEU A 2 -12.94 15.97 -1.92
C LEU A 2 -13.33 14.49 -1.92
N VAL A 3 -12.35 13.61 -1.83
CA VAL A 3 -12.56 12.16 -1.87
C VAL A 3 -11.86 11.48 -0.68
N CYS A 4 -12.38 10.33 -0.28
CA CYS A 4 -11.76 9.41 0.65
C CYS A 4 -11.66 8.04 -0.02
N ILE A 5 -10.46 7.45 -0.03
CA ILE A 5 -10.23 6.09 -0.54
C ILE A 5 -10.19 5.15 0.66
N TYR A 6 -11.01 4.10 0.66
CA TYR A 6 -10.98 3.05 1.67
C TYR A 6 -10.19 1.86 1.14
N LEU A 7 -9.23 1.38 1.92
CA LEU A 7 -8.39 0.26 1.57
C LEU A 7 -8.96 -1.03 2.16
N ASN A 8 -9.43 -1.94 1.31
CA ASN A 8 -9.81 -3.27 1.78
C ASN A 8 -8.57 -4.16 1.92
N LYS A 9 -7.85 -4.04 3.04
CA LYS A 9 -6.66 -4.86 3.32
C LYS A 9 -6.98 -6.32 3.67
N TYR A 10 -8.24 -6.65 3.95
CA TYR A 10 -8.69 -8.01 4.25
C TYR A 10 -9.11 -8.80 3.00
N GLY A 11 -9.16 -8.14 1.85
CA GLY A 11 -9.39 -8.77 0.56
C GLY A 11 -8.14 -9.50 0.03
N LYS A 12 -8.26 -10.01 -1.19
CA LYS A 12 -7.12 -10.65 -1.86
C LYS A 12 -6.05 -9.61 -2.18
N VAL A 13 -4.91 -9.71 -1.50
CA VAL A 13 -3.71 -8.92 -1.81
C VAL A 13 -3.11 -9.40 -3.15
N GLY A 14 -2.76 -8.46 -4.02
CA GLY A 14 -2.20 -8.76 -5.34
C GLY A 14 -0.83 -9.47 -5.25
N PRO A 15 -0.44 -10.23 -6.28
CA PRO A 15 0.72 -11.13 -6.23
C PRO A 15 2.08 -10.43 -6.06
N HIS A 16 2.15 -9.11 -6.27
CA HIS A 16 3.38 -8.32 -6.14
C HIS A 16 3.45 -7.51 -4.83
N LEU A 17 2.39 -7.56 -4.02
CA LEU A 17 2.29 -6.82 -2.79
C LEU A 17 2.57 -7.74 -1.61
N ASP A 18 3.33 -7.23 -0.66
CA ASP A 18 3.63 -7.92 0.58
C ASP A 18 2.39 -7.83 1.49
N HIS A 19 1.80 -8.98 1.78
CA HIS A 19 0.58 -9.03 2.60
C HIS A 19 0.78 -8.40 3.98
N GLN A 20 1.94 -8.60 4.63
CA GLN A 20 2.20 -8.01 5.95
C GLN A 20 2.32 -6.48 5.87
N ARG A 21 2.96 -5.95 4.82
CA ARG A 21 3.05 -4.50 4.62
C ARG A 21 1.70 -3.88 4.30
N ILE A 22 0.87 -4.55 3.49
CA ILE A 22 -0.50 -4.10 3.21
C ILE A 22 -1.34 -4.03 4.48
N GLN A 23 -1.21 -4.98 5.41
CA GLN A 23 -1.91 -4.94 6.69
C GLN A 23 -1.51 -3.73 7.57
N GLN A 24 -0.29 -3.21 7.39
CA GLN A 24 0.21 -2.04 8.13
C GLN A 24 -0.20 -0.70 7.51
N LEU A 25 -0.78 -0.70 6.30
CA LEU A 25 -1.30 0.52 5.69
C LEU A 25 -2.53 1.05 6.42
N PRO A 26 -2.80 2.37 6.35
CA PRO A 26 -4.02 2.94 6.89
C PRO A 26 -5.25 2.38 6.17
N ASP A 27 -6.36 2.23 6.90
CA ASP A 27 -7.62 1.74 6.34
C ASP A 27 -8.27 2.73 5.36
N HIS A 28 -7.83 3.99 5.37
CA HIS A 28 -8.30 5.01 4.43
C HIS A 28 -7.27 6.12 4.19
N PHE A 29 -7.41 6.80 3.05
CA PHE A 29 -6.70 8.03 2.70
C PHE A 29 -7.70 9.14 2.40
N GLY A 30 -7.54 10.30 3.03
CA GLY A 30 -8.43 11.46 2.87
C GLY A 30 -9.25 11.76 4.14
N PRO A 31 -10.24 12.66 4.05
CA PRO A 31 -10.72 13.35 2.85
C PRO A 31 -9.71 14.37 2.28
N GLY A 32 -9.60 14.47 0.95
CA GLY A 32 -8.68 15.41 0.29
C GLY A 32 -8.90 15.55 -1.21
N ARG A 33 -8.07 16.36 -1.90
CA ARG A 33 -8.11 16.47 -3.37
C ARG A 33 -7.82 15.11 -4.00
N ALA A 34 -8.58 14.74 -5.03
CA ALA A 34 -8.47 13.43 -5.66
C ALA A 34 -7.04 13.07 -6.08
N SER A 35 -6.31 14.01 -6.68
CA SER A 35 -4.90 13.80 -7.06
C SER A 35 -4.01 13.48 -5.87
N SER A 36 -4.11 14.25 -4.79
CA SER A 36 -3.30 14.05 -3.58
C SER A 36 -3.63 12.74 -2.87
N VAL A 37 -4.92 12.43 -2.70
CA VAL A 37 -5.38 11.21 -2.02
C VAL A 37 -4.98 9.97 -2.82
N LEU A 38 -5.14 10.00 -4.15
CA LEU A 38 -4.72 8.91 -5.01
C LEU A 38 -3.19 8.73 -4.98
N GLN A 39 -2.43 9.81 -5.05
CA GLN A 39 -0.96 9.75 -4.99
C GLN A 39 -0.48 9.15 -3.67
N GLN A 40 -1.06 9.55 -2.53
CA GLN A 40 -0.72 8.96 -1.23
C GLN A 40 -1.03 7.45 -1.18
N CYS A 41 -2.21 7.06 -1.65
CA CYS A 41 -2.61 5.65 -1.72
C CYS A 41 -1.65 4.82 -2.60
N VAL A 42 -1.27 5.34 -3.77
CA VAL A 42 -0.34 4.66 -4.68
C VAL A 42 1.04 4.53 -4.06
N GLN A 43 1.57 5.61 -3.45
CA GLN A 43 2.89 5.58 -2.82
C GLN A 43 2.95 4.56 -1.66
N ALA A 44 1.89 4.47 -0.86
CA ALA A 44 1.77 3.47 0.19
C ALA A 44 1.80 2.03 -0.37
N CYS A 45 1.11 1.77 -1.49
CA CYS A 45 1.13 0.48 -2.17
C CYS A 45 2.51 0.17 -2.77
N VAL A 46 3.19 1.16 -3.38
CA VAL A 46 4.54 1.00 -3.92
C VAL A 46 5.54 0.65 -2.82
N GLY A 47 5.46 1.28 -1.65
CA GLY A 47 6.27 0.89 -0.48
C GLY A 47 5.99 -0.52 0.04
N SER A 48 4.80 -1.06 -0.30
CA SER A 48 4.36 -2.41 0.06
C SER A 48 4.69 -3.46 -0.99
N LEU A 49 5.42 -3.12 -2.06
CA LEU A 49 5.88 -4.12 -3.03
C LEU A 49 6.82 -5.13 -2.37
N LEU A 50 6.68 -6.40 -2.75
CA LEU A 50 7.64 -7.45 -2.45
C LEU A 50 8.94 -7.09 -3.18
N THR A 51 9.84 -6.39 -2.51
CA THR A 51 11.23 -6.38 -2.97
C THR A 51 11.74 -7.79 -2.82
N ILE A 52 12.25 -8.36 -3.91
CA ILE A 52 13.09 -9.55 -3.83
C ILE A 52 14.28 -9.08 -3.00
N LYS A 53 14.26 -9.25 -1.67
CA LYS A 53 15.45 -9.02 -0.87
C LYS A 53 16.50 -9.95 -1.47
N PRO A 54 17.64 -9.44 -1.97
CA PRO A 54 18.75 -10.34 -2.26
C PRO A 54 18.99 -11.12 -0.96
N GLN A 55 19.01 -12.43 -1.07
CA GLN A 55 19.23 -13.32 0.07
C GLN A 55 20.63 -13.03 0.59
N SER A 56 20.76 -12.09 1.52
CA SER A 56 22.00 -11.88 2.27
C SER A 56 22.08 -13.03 3.26
N SER A 57 22.67 -14.15 2.85
CA SER A 57 23.15 -15.17 3.77
C SER A 57 24.24 -14.54 4.64
N PRO A 58 24.08 -14.44 5.96
CA PRO A 58 25.24 -14.37 6.83
C PRO A 58 25.85 -15.78 6.91
N ALA A 59 27.17 -15.83 6.82
CA ALA A 59 28.01 -17.02 6.90
C ALA A 59 27.86 -17.79 8.23
#